data_AF-A0A7V8N2F3-F1
#
_entry.id   AF-A0A7V8N2F3-F1
#
_cell.length_a   1.000
_cell.length_b   1.000
_cell.length_c   1.000
_cell.angle_alpha   90.00
_cell.angle_beta   90.00
_cell.angle_gamma   90.00
#
_symmetry.space_group_name_H-M   'P 1'
#
loop_
_entity.id
_entity.type
_entity.pdbx_description
1 polymer ?
#
loop_
_entity_poly.entity_id
_entity_poly.type
_entity_poly.pdbx_seq_one_letter_code
_entity_poly.pdbx_strand_id
1 'polypeptide(L)'
;MQVILPDEQVHEIQLLLSNLIKQEIEQILNNSNIESPFLNKKQACQYLGIANNTLDNWIDKGLPKIKIGKTIRFNKFEVNRWLESQ
;
A
#
# COMPACT_ATOMS: atom_id res chain seq x y z
N MET A 1 32.93 -15.34 25.45
CA MET A 1 33.71 -14.66 24.40
C MET A 1 32.84 -13.54 23.85
N GLN A 2 33.19 -12.28 24.11
CA GLN A 2 32.47 -11.12 23.58
C GLN A 2 33.17 -10.69 22.29
N VAL A 3 32.41 -10.55 21.21
CA VAL A 3 32.90 -9.97 19.97
C VAL A 3 32.78 -8.45 20.13
N ILE A 4 33.92 -7.78 20.31
CA ILE A 4 33.99 -6.32 20.35
C ILE A 4 34.37 -5.88 18.95
N LEU A 5 33.46 -5.17 18.28
CA LEU A 5 33.73 -4.59 16.96
C LEU A 5 34.42 -3.23 17.15
N PRO A 6 35.45 -2.91 16.36
CA PRO A 6 35.99 -1.55 16.26
C PRO A 6 34.92 -0.56 15.83
N ASP A 7 35.02 0.69 16.31
CA ASP A 7 34.04 1.75 16.02
C ASP A 7 33.85 1.99 14.51
N GLU A 8 34.91 1.83 13.72
CA GLU A 8 34.86 1.91 12.25
C GLU A 8 33.95 0.84 11.65
N GLN A 9 34.05 -0.41 12.11
CA GLN A 9 33.18 -1.51 11.67
C GLN A 9 31.73 -1.29 12.10
N VAL A 10 31.52 -0.75 13.31
CA VAL A 10 30.19 -0.38 13.78
C VAL A 10 29.58 0.71 12.90
N HIS A 11 30.37 1.71 12.51
CA HIS A 11 29.93 2.81 11.65
C HIS A 11 29.57 2.33 10.23
N GLU A 12 30.38 1.45 9.65
CA GLU A 12 30.08 0.84 8.34
C GLU A 12 28.77 0.04 8.37
N ILE A 13 28.57 -0.75 9.42
CA ILE A 13 27.32 -1.51 9.61
C ILE A 13 26.13 -0.55 9.75
N GLN A 14 26.26 0.52 10.52
CA GLN A 14 25.21 1.54 10.67
C GLN A 14 24.85 2.19 9.33
N LEU A 15 25.84 2.56 8.52
CA LEU A 15 25.63 3.11 7.18
C LEU A 15 24.91 2.11 6.28
N LEU A 16 25.38 0.86 6.24
CA LEU A 16 24.79 -0.19 5.41
C LEU A 16 23.35 -0.48 5.82
N LEU A 17 23.08 -0.55 7.13
CA LEU A 17 21.73 -0.74 7.67
C LEU A 17 20.82 0.44 7.33
N SER A 18 21.31 1.68 7.47
CA SER A 18 20.54 2.88 7.15
C SER A 18 20.13 2.91 5.66
N ASN A 19 21.04 2.52 4.77
CA ASN A 19 20.79 2.44 3.34
C ASN A 19 19.78 1.34 3.02
N LEU A 20 19.91 0.16 3.63
CA LEU A 20 18.99 -0.95 3.43
C LEU A 20 17.57 -0.60 3.90
N ILE A 21 17.43 0.01 5.08
CA ILE A 21 16.12 0.46 5.58
C ILE A 21 15.51 1.50 4.64
N LYS A 22 16.31 2.48 4.17
CA LYS A 22 15.84 3.50 3.24
C LYS A 22 15.37 2.88 1.92
N GLN A 23 16.13 1.94 1.37
CA GLN A 23 15.77 1.22 0.15
C GLN A 23 14.48 0.42 0.31
N GLU A 24 14.30 -0.29 1.43
CA GLU A 24 13.07 -1.04 1.71
C GLU A 24 11.86 -0.10 1.82
N ILE A 25 12.00 1.04 2.50
CA ILE A 25 10.94 2.05 2.58
C ILE A 25 10.61 2.58 1.18
N GLU A 26 11.60 2.96 0.38
CA GLU A 26 11.39 3.45 -0.99
C GLU A 26 10.74 2.38 -1.88
N GLN A 27 11.16 1.12 -1.77
CA GLN A 27 10.54 0.01 -2.50
C GLN A 27 9.09 -0.19 -2.07
N ILE A 28 8.79 -0.14 -0.78
CA ILE A 28 7.41 -0.20 -0.30
C ILE A 28 6.63 0.97 -0.88
N LEU A 29 7.11 2.22 -0.76
CA LEU A 29 6.44 3.42 -1.26
C LEU A 29 6.22 3.42 -2.78
N ASN A 30 7.12 2.81 -3.55
CA ASN A 30 7.03 2.71 -5.01
C ASN A 30 6.16 1.52 -5.48
N ASN A 31 6.26 0.37 -4.80
CA ASN A 31 5.52 -0.85 -5.17
C ASN A 31 4.09 -0.87 -4.64
N SER A 32 3.87 -0.30 -3.46
CA SER A 32 2.54 0.12 -3.06
C SER A 32 2.28 1.42 -3.81
N ASN A 33 1.18 1.48 -4.55
CA ASN A 33 0.79 2.63 -5.37
C ASN A 33 0.35 3.80 -4.44
N ILE A 34 1.18 4.18 -3.45
CA ILE A 34 0.87 5.07 -2.34
C ILE A 34 0.60 6.48 -2.87
N GLU A 35 1.32 6.92 -3.91
CA GLU A 35 1.09 8.22 -4.53
C GLU A 35 -0.24 8.31 -5.27
N SER A 36 -0.73 7.21 -5.85
CA SER A 36 -2.02 7.25 -6.53
C SER A 36 -3.16 7.12 -5.51
N PRO A 37 -4.09 8.08 -5.46
CA PRO A 37 -5.31 7.94 -4.67
C PRO A 37 -6.24 6.87 -5.26
N PHE A 38 -5.93 6.33 -6.44
CA PHE A 38 -6.78 5.41 -7.19
C PHE A 38 -6.28 3.97 -7.14
N LEU A 39 -7.16 3.09 -6.67
CA LEU A 39 -6.98 1.65 -6.66
C LEU A 39 -7.64 1.03 -7.90
N ASN A 40 -7.02 0.02 -8.52
CA ASN A 40 -7.75 -0.92 -9.36
C ASN A 40 -8.56 -1.91 -8.51
N LYS A 41 -9.36 -2.78 -9.14
CA LYS A 41 -10.18 -3.78 -8.44
C LYS A 41 -9.38 -4.71 -7.52
N LYS A 42 -8.22 -5.21 -7.98
CA LYS A 42 -7.35 -6.09 -7.16
C LYS A 42 -6.79 -5.33 -5.94
N GLN A 43 -6.34 -4.10 -6.15
CA GLN A 43 -5.84 -3.24 -5.10
C GLN A 43 -6.94 -2.85 -4.10
N ALA A 44 -8.16 -2.61 -4.56
CA ALA A 44 -9.30 -2.34 -3.69
C ALA A 44 -9.64 -3.53 -2.80
N CYS A 45 -9.64 -4.76 -3.33
CA CYS A 45 -9.77 -5.98 -2.52
C CYS A 45 -8.69 -6.08 -1.44
N GLN A 46 -7.42 -5.84 -1.81
CA GLN A 46 -6.30 -5.89 -0.87
C GLN A 46 -6.38 -4.78 0.19
N TYR A 47 -6.70 -3.56 -0.22
CA TYR A 47 -6.83 -2.39 0.65
C TYR A 47 -7.94 -2.58 1.69
N LEU A 48 -9.07 -3.15 1.27
CA LEU A 48 -10.24 -3.37 2.12
C LEU A 48 -10.20 -4.69 2.90
N GLY A 49 -9.25 -5.58 2.59
CA GLY A 49 -9.19 -6.91 3.20
C GLY A 49 -10.38 -7.82 2.83
N ILE A 50 -10.94 -7.68 1.61
CA ILE A 50 -12.14 -8.42 1.18
C ILE A 50 -11.91 -9.22 -0.12
N ALA A 51 -12.72 -10.26 -0.30
CA ALA A 51 -12.76 -11.03 -1.54
C ALA A 51 -13.36 -10.24 -2.71
N ASN A 52 -13.07 -10.67 -3.94
CA ASN A 52 -13.55 -10.00 -5.16
C ASN A 52 -15.07 -9.94 -5.25
N ASN A 53 -15.74 -11.04 -4.91
CA ASN A 53 -17.21 -11.13 -4.93
C ASN A 53 -17.84 -10.17 -3.91
N THR A 54 -17.20 -9.95 -2.76
CA THR A 54 -17.66 -8.97 -1.76
C THR A 54 -17.55 -7.55 -2.31
N LEU A 55 -16.45 -7.23 -2.98
CA LEU A 55 -16.26 -5.93 -3.61
C LEU A 55 -17.30 -5.70 -4.72
N ASP A 56 -17.63 -6.72 -5.53
CA ASP A 56 -18.70 -6.63 -6.53
C ASP A 56 -20.07 -6.37 -5.88
N ASN A 57 -20.40 -7.09 -4.81
CA ASN A 57 -21.63 -6.82 -4.06
C ASN A 57 -21.68 -5.40 -3.51
N TRP A 58 -20.55 -4.82 -3.07
CA TRP A 58 -20.50 -3.43 -2.60
C TRP A 58 -20.67 -2.44 -3.74
N ILE A 59 -20.08 -2.73 -4.90
CA ILE A 59 -20.29 -1.96 -6.12
C ILE A 59 -21.77 -1.92 -6.50
N ASP A 60 -22.47 -3.05 -6.41
CA ASP A 60 -23.90 -3.14 -6.69
C ASP A 60 -24.75 -2.41 -5.64
N LYS A 61 -24.25 -2.32 -4.40
CA LYS A 61 -24.82 -1.50 -3.31
C LYS A 61 -24.48 -0.01 -3.38
N GLY A 62 -23.70 0.42 -4.37
CA GLY A 62 -23.41 1.83 -4.60
C GLY A 62 -22.03 2.32 -4.14
N LEU A 63 -21.06 1.42 -3.90
CA LEU A 63 -19.67 1.81 -3.64
C LEU A 63 -19.15 2.72 -4.78
N PRO A 64 -18.59 3.91 -4.47
CA PRO A 64 -18.10 4.84 -5.47
C PRO A 64 -17.02 4.22 -6.37
N LYS A 65 -17.23 4.32 -7.69
CA LYS A 65 -16.29 3.81 -8.71
C LYS A 65 -16.17 4.77 -9.88
N ILE A 66 -14.98 4.81 -10.47
CA ILE A 66 -14.67 5.58 -11.66
C ILE A 66 -14.44 4.60 -12.81
N LYS A 67 -15.27 4.66 -13.85
CA LYS A 67 -15.14 3.80 -15.03
C LYS A 67 -14.46 4.56 -16.16
N ILE A 68 -13.32 4.06 -16.63
CA ILE A 68 -12.56 4.61 -17.76
C ILE A 68 -12.39 3.50 -18.79
N GLY A 69 -13.18 3.57 -19.86
CA GLY A 69 -13.27 2.51 -20.88
C GLY A 69 -13.71 1.18 -20.27
N LYS A 70 -12.82 0.16 -20.38
CA LYS A 70 -13.02 -1.18 -19.80
C LYS A 70 -12.48 -1.32 -18.37
N THR A 71 -11.83 -0.29 -17.83
CA THR A 71 -11.20 -0.35 -16.50
C THR A 71 -12.04 0.37 -15.45
N ILE A 72 -11.93 -0.10 -14.21
CA ILE A 72 -12.58 0.51 -13.04
C ILE A 72 -11.50 0.90 -12.03
N ARG A 73 -11.64 2.10 -11.47
CA ARG A 73 -10.80 2.66 -10.42
C ARG A 73 -11.63 3.08 -9.21
N PHE A 74 -11.00 3.07 -8.04
CA PHE A 74 -11.61 3.44 -6.77
C PHE A 74 -10.76 4.51 -6.10
N ASN A 75 -11.34 5.67 -5.77
CA ASN A 75 -10.65 6.67 -4.97
C ASN A 75 -10.67 6.22 -3.50
N LYS A 76 -9.50 6.09 -2.87
CA LYS A 76 -9.37 5.69 -1.45
C LYS A 76 -10.26 6.53 -0.52
N PHE A 77 -10.31 7.84 -0.73
CA PHE A 77 -11.08 8.76 0.11
C PHE A 77 -12.59 8.52 -0.01
N GLU A 78 -13.10 8.41 -1.24
CA GLU A 78 -14.54 8.17 -1.48
C GLU A 78 -14.97 6.78 -0.99
N VAL A 79 -14.10 5.77 -1.11
CA VAL A 79 -14.33 4.43 -0.56
C VAL A 79 -14.48 4.50 0.97
N ASN A 80 -13.57 5.18 1.66
CA ASN A 80 -13.62 5.30 3.12
C ASN A 80 -14.86 6.09 3.57
N ARG A 81 -15.18 7.20 2.89
CA ARG A 81 -16.40 7.98 3.16
C ARG A 81 -17.65 7.13 3.01
N TRP A 82 -17.73 6.29 1.97
CA TRP A 82 -18.86 5.40 1.78
C TRP A 82 -18.94 4.35 2.90
N LEU A 83 -17.81 3.82 3.36
CA LEU A 83 -17.77 2.87 4.49
C LEU A 83 -18.26 3.51 5.80
N GLU A 84 -17.90 4.76 6.05
CA GLU A 84 -18.36 5.53 7.22
C GLU A 84 -19.87 5.84 7.17
N SER A 85 -20.48 5.79 5.97
CA SER A 85 -21.91 6.04 5.77
C SER A 85 -22.77 4.78 5.71
N GLN A 86 -22.22 3.59 6.01
CA GLN A 86 -22.97 2.33 6.01
C GLN A 86 -23.74 2.10 7.31
#